data_AF-A0A1Y4VA65-F1
#
_entry.id   AF-A0A1Y4VA65-F1
#
_cell.length_a   1.000
_cell.length_b   1.000
_cell.length_c   1.000
_cell.angle_alpha   90.00
_cell.angle_beta   90.00
_cell.angle_gamma   90.00
#
_symmetry.space_group_name_H-M   'P 1'
#
loop_
_entity.id
_entity.type
_entity.pdbx_description
1 polymer ?
#
loop_
_entity_poly.entity_id
_entity_poly.type
_entity_poly.pdbx_seq_one_letter_code
_entity_poly.pdbx_strand_id
1 'polypeptide(L)'
;MKTRDQIYHREGEKLLRFLTTYHALKYEQVMKMFGNQDSIKSLITSLVKQGRIYHDKEAGLLCDSPEAAKNPDRGTIAAFWVLLDFEKPIVFHTSGDFPVKLHFFSENEEYEILYVPLEQEILVDHVMKSIPRHDVLRLVMLENIQQAAKLSIEGVLAFCVVDDSGSVSYYGRR
;
A
#
# COMPACT_ATOMS: atom_id res chain seq x y z
N MET A 1 28.34 15.88 4.18
CA MET A 1 27.38 16.10 5.30
C MET A 1 26.16 16.81 4.71
N LYS A 2 24.97 16.21 4.74
CA LYS A 2 23.75 16.85 4.21
C LYS A 2 23.18 17.79 5.29
N THR A 3 22.75 18.99 4.92
CA THR A 3 22.16 19.94 5.88
C THR A 3 20.76 19.46 6.31
N ARG A 4 20.31 19.84 7.51
CA ARG A 4 18.96 19.48 8.02
C ARG A 4 17.87 19.85 7.01
N ASP A 5 17.96 21.03 6.39
CA ASP A 5 16.98 21.49 5.39
C ASP A 5 16.91 20.59 4.14
N GLN A 6 18.03 20.06 3.67
CA GLN A 6 18.04 19.13 2.53
C GLN A 6 17.38 17.79 2.85
N ILE A 7 17.52 17.33 4.10
CA ILE A 7 16.88 16.10 4.58
C ILE A 7 15.37 16.34 4.69
N TYR A 8 14.96 17.43 5.34
CA TYR A 8 13.55 17.83 5.46
C TYR A 8 12.88 18.00 4.10
N HIS A 9 13.56 18.59 3.12
CA HIS A 9 13.01 18.77 1.78
C HIS A 9 12.80 17.43 1.08
N ARG A 10 13.81 16.55 1.09
CA ARG A 10 13.73 15.24 0.44
C ARG A 10 12.69 14.32 1.08
N GLU A 11 12.59 14.32 2.41
CA GLU A 11 11.58 13.55 3.13
C GLU A 11 10.17 14.12 2.89
N GLY A 12 10.04 15.45 2.80
CA GLY A 12 8.81 16.14 2.42
C GLY A 12 8.33 15.74 1.03
N GLU A 13 9.20 15.80 0.03
CA GLU A 13 8.88 15.38 -1.34
C GLU A 13 8.50 13.90 -1.40
N LYS A 14 9.23 13.04 -0.66
CA LYS A 14 8.93 11.61 -0.59
C LYS A 14 7.53 11.35 -0.01
N LEU A 15 7.18 12.01 1.11
CA LEU A 15 5.86 11.87 1.73
C LEU A 15 4.75 12.38 0.80
N LEU A 16 4.93 13.56 0.21
CA LEU A 16 3.95 14.12 -0.72
C LEU A 16 3.72 13.21 -1.91
N ARG A 17 4.80 12.70 -2.52
CA ARG A 17 4.70 11.74 -3.62
C ARG A 17 3.84 10.54 -3.24
N PHE A 18 4.07 9.95 -2.07
CA PHE A 18 3.30 8.78 -1.63
C PHE A 18 1.84 9.09 -1.38
N LEU A 19 1.52 10.23 -0.77
CA LEU A 19 0.14 10.63 -0.57
C LEU A 19 -0.54 10.97 -1.90
N THR A 20 0.16 11.54 -2.89
CA THR A 20 -0.41 11.74 -4.23
C THR A 20 -0.56 10.44 -5.03
N THR A 21 0.24 9.41 -4.75
CA THR A 21 0.14 8.10 -5.41
C THR A 21 -0.97 7.24 -4.80
N TYR A 22 -1.14 7.27 -3.47
CA TYR A 22 -2.06 6.37 -2.75
C TYR A 22 -3.30 7.06 -2.18
N HIS A 23 -3.36 8.39 -2.26
CA HIS A 23 -4.42 9.28 -1.78
C HIS A 23 -4.66 9.30 -0.26
N ALA A 24 -4.61 8.15 0.40
CA ALA A 24 -4.77 7.99 1.84
C ALA A 24 -3.89 6.87 2.37
N LEU A 25 -3.11 7.15 3.41
CA LEU A 25 -2.32 6.17 4.16
C LEU A 25 -2.57 6.34 5.66
N LYS A 26 -2.43 5.26 6.43
CA LYS A 26 -2.47 5.34 7.89
C LYS A 26 -1.27 6.12 8.40
N TYR A 27 -1.48 6.90 9.47
CA TYR A 27 -0.40 7.62 10.15
C TYR A 27 0.75 6.67 10.53
N GLU A 28 0.42 5.47 11.03
CA GLU A 28 1.38 4.43 11.41
C GLU A 28 2.18 3.87 10.21
N GLN A 29 1.57 3.76 9.04
CA GLN A 29 2.27 3.36 7.82
C GLN A 29 3.34 4.39 7.47
N VAL A 30 2.96 5.68 7.49
CA VAL A 30 3.91 6.77 7.29
C VAL A 30 5.00 6.73 8.36
N MET A 31 4.67 6.48 9.62
CA MET A 31 5.69 6.35 10.67
C MET A 31 6.69 5.22 10.35
N LYS A 32 6.24 4.01 9.96
CA LYS A 32 7.16 2.90 9.62
C LYS A 32 8.06 3.18 8.42
N MET A 33 7.63 4.02 7.49
CA MET A 33 8.40 4.35 6.27
C MET A 33 9.61 5.25 6.49
N PHE A 34 9.60 6.03 7.59
CA PHE A 34 10.63 7.00 7.89
C PHE A 34 11.38 6.61 9.17
N GLY A 35 12.71 6.55 9.10
CA GLY A 35 13.52 6.11 10.23
C GLY A 35 13.51 7.06 11.44
N ASN A 36 13.31 8.36 11.22
CA ASN A 36 13.32 9.37 12.30
C ASN A 36 11.91 9.90 12.59
N GLN A 37 11.30 9.33 13.64
CA GLN A 37 9.92 9.59 14.06
C GLN A 37 9.64 11.06 14.44
N ASP A 38 10.57 11.75 15.09
CA ASP A 38 10.36 13.14 15.52
C ASP A 38 10.46 14.11 14.35
N SER A 39 11.35 13.83 13.41
CA SER A 39 11.48 14.61 12.19
C SER A 39 10.22 14.50 11.31
N ILE A 40 9.69 13.30 11.12
CA ILE A 40 8.49 13.06 10.29
C ILE A 40 7.23 13.66 10.94
N LYS A 41 7.10 13.60 12.27
CA LYS A 41 6.04 14.30 13.03
C LYS A 41 6.05 15.81 12.77
N SER A 42 7.23 16.41 12.85
CA SER A 42 7.43 17.84 12.62
C SER A 42 7.09 18.21 11.17
N LEU A 43 7.54 17.38 10.22
CA LEU A 43 7.27 17.54 8.79
C LEU A 43 5.78 17.45 8.47
N ILE A 44 5.07 16.42 8.97
CA ILE A 44 3.62 16.27 8.81
C ILE A 44 2.92 17.51 9.36
N THR A 45 3.28 17.97 10.55
CA THR A 45 2.69 19.18 11.15
C THR A 45 2.89 20.40 10.26
N SER A 46 4.08 20.57 9.68
CA SER A 46 4.37 21.66 8.73
C SER A 46 3.54 21.55 7.45
N LEU A 47 3.46 20.37 6.84
CA LEU A 47 2.72 20.15 5.59
C LEU A 47 1.20 20.36 5.78
N VAL A 48 0.64 19.93 6.91
CA VAL A 48 -0.76 20.20 7.25
C VAL A 48 -1.01 21.70 7.42
N LYS A 49 -0.14 22.42 8.14
CA LYS A 49 -0.26 23.89 8.30
C LYS A 49 -0.17 24.63 6.97
N GLN A 50 0.62 24.11 6.02
CA GLN A 50 0.74 24.66 4.66
C GLN A 50 -0.43 24.25 3.75
N GLY A 51 -1.36 23.41 4.21
CA GLY A 51 -2.47 22.89 3.39
C GLY A 51 -2.03 21.95 2.28
N ARG A 52 -0.82 21.37 2.37
CA ARG A 52 -0.28 20.47 1.33
C ARG A 52 -0.72 19.01 1.51
N ILE A 53 -1.13 18.65 2.72
CA ILE A 53 -1.71 17.35 3.06
C ILE A 53 -2.85 17.56 4.05
N TYR A 54 -3.78 16.63 4.11
CA TYR A 54 -4.85 16.57 5.09
C TYR A 54 -4.54 15.49 6.13
N HIS A 55 -4.81 15.77 7.41
CA HIS A 55 -4.65 14.82 8.50
C HIS A 55 -5.98 14.63 9.20
N ASP A 56 -6.62 13.49 8.95
CA ASP A 56 -7.77 13.03 9.69
C ASP A 56 -7.30 12.33 10.97
N LYS A 57 -7.35 13.05 12.09
CA LYS A 57 -6.92 12.52 13.39
C LYS A 57 -7.88 11.48 13.96
N GLU A 58 -9.15 11.52 13.57
CA GLU A 58 -10.17 10.60 14.07
C GLU A 58 -10.01 9.23 13.40
N ALA A 59 -9.86 9.20 12.08
CA ALA A 59 -9.61 7.98 11.33
C ALA A 59 -8.14 7.52 11.35
N GLY A 60 -7.22 8.37 11.83
CA GLY A 60 -5.79 8.13 11.85
C GLY A 60 -5.17 8.10 10.44
N LEU A 61 -5.65 8.94 9.53
CA LEU A 61 -5.26 8.97 8.12
C LEU A 61 -4.51 10.25 7.75
N LEU A 62 -3.48 10.09 6.94
CA LEU A 62 -2.84 11.16 6.20
C LEU A 62 -3.25 11.04 4.74
N CYS A 63 -3.72 12.14 4.17
CA CYS A 63 -4.29 12.16 2.83
C CYS A 63 -3.72 13.32 2.00
N ASP A 64 -3.78 13.21 0.68
CA ASP A 64 -3.49 14.33 -0.22
C ASP A 64 -4.60 15.39 -0.23
N SER A 65 -5.83 15.00 0.13
CA SER A 65 -7.02 15.82 0.12
C SER A 65 -8.02 15.44 1.22
N PRO A 66 -8.90 16.35 1.66
CA PRO A 66 -10.01 16.02 2.56
C PRO A 66 -11.01 15.02 1.96
N GLU A 67 -11.19 15.01 0.64
CA GLU A 67 -12.07 14.08 -0.07
C GLU A 67 -11.60 12.64 0.07
N ALA A 68 -10.28 12.40 -0.04
CA ALA A 68 -9.69 11.08 0.14
C ALA A 68 -9.90 10.50 1.55
N ALA A 69 -10.06 11.36 2.58
CA ALA A 69 -10.39 10.90 3.93
C ALA A 69 -11.84 10.42 4.08
N LYS A 70 -12.78 10.91 3.26
CA LYS A 70 -14.21 10.53 3.36
C LYS A 70 -14.48 9.11 2.87
N ASN A 71 -13.74 8.67 1.85
CA ASN A 71 -13.87 7.32 1.30
C ASN A 71 -12.47 6.74 0.98
N PRO A 72 -11.69 6.38 2.01
CA PRO A 72 -10.35 5.86 1.80
C PRO A 72 -10.40 4.46 1.19
N ASP A 73 -9.54 4.19 0.20
CA ASP A 73 -9.41 2.86 -0.38
C ASP A 73 -8.76 1.90 0.62
N ARG A 74 -9.61 1.12 1.30
CA ARG A 74 -9.19 0.14 2.30
C ARG A 74 -8.29 -0.95 1.70
N GLY A 75 -8.52 -1.34 0.45
CA GLY A 75 -7.69 -2.31 -0.25
C GLY A 75 -6.29 -1.76 -0.50
N THR A 76 -6.16 -0.50 -0.90
CA THR A 76 -4.85 0.17 -1.03
C THR A 76 -4.14 0.30 0.31
N ILE A 77 -4.84 0.70 1.37
CA ILE A 77 -4.26 0.79 2.72
C ILE A 77 -3.76 -0.57 3.19
N ALA A 78 -4.55 -1.64 3.04
CA ALA A 78 -4.11 -2.98 3.40
C ALA A 78 -2.92 -3.45 2.55
N ALA A 79 -2.93 -3.19 1.25
CA ALA A 79 -1.87 -3.60 0.34
C ALA A 79 -0.56 -2.85 0.62
N PHE A 80 -0.67 -1.62 1.11
CA PHE A 80 0.48 -0.87 1.57
C PHE A 80 1.12 -1.47 2.83
N TRP A 81 0.37 -2.17 3.71
CA TRP A 81 0.98 -2.92 4.81
C TRP A 81 1.81 -4.10 4.32
N VAL A 82 1.32 -4.84 3.31
CA VAL A 82 2.08 -5.91 2.65
C VAL A 82 3.37 -5.35 2.02
N LEU A 83 3.30 -4.17 1.39
CA LEU A 83 4.48 -3.49 0.86
C LEU A 83 5.50 -3.15 1.96
N LEU A 84 5.06 -2.68 3.13
CA LEU A 84 5.96 -2.34 4.24
C LEU A 84 6.58 -3.56 4.93
N ASP A 85 5.87 -4.67 4.93
CA ASP A 85 6.29 -5.92 5.56
C ASP A 85 7.13 -6.81 4.62
N PHE A 86 7.18 -6.47 3.33
CA PHE A 86 7.92 -7.23 2.33
C PHE A 86 9.41 -7.32 2.67
N GLU A 87 9.94 -8.54 2.69
CA GLU A 87 11.28 -8.83 3.20
C GLU A 87 12.42 -8.24 2.34
N LYS A 88 12.20 -8.16 1.02
CA LYS A 88 13.24 -7.72 0.08
C LYS A 88 13.20 -6.20 -0.11
N PRO A 89 14.34 -5.55 -0.41
CA PRO A 89 14.37 -4.12 -0.68
C PRO A 89 13.49 -3.73 -1.88
N ILE A 90 12.60 -2.77 -1.67
CA ILE A 90 11.75 -2.22 -2.74
C ILE A 90 12.48 -1.10 -3.47
N VAL A 91 12.61 -1.24 -4.78
CA VAL A 91 13.30 -0.29 -5.66
C VAL A 91 12.33 0.80 -6.15
N PHE A 92 11.12 0.39 -6.52
CA PHE A 92 10.08 1.27 -7.04
C PHE A 92 8.70 0.70 -6.69
N HIS A 93 7.72 1.57 -6.50
CA HIS A 93 6.32 1.17 -6.33
C HIS A 93 5.39 2.27 -6.83
N THR A 94 4.20 1.87 -7.28
CA THR A 94 3.12 2.76 -7.74
C THR A 94 1.76 2.17 -7.39
N SER A 95 0.70 2.96 -7.48
CA SER A 95 -0.68 2.45 -7.44
C SER A 95 -0.98 1.61 -8.68
N GLY A 96 -1.90 0.66 -8.54
CA GLY A 96 -2.45 -0.13 -9.64
C GLY A 96 -3.93 0.13 -9.85
N ASP A 97 -4.48 -0.49 -10.90
CA ASP A 97 -5.90 -0.46 -11.23
C ASP A 97 -6.58 -1.78 -10.89
N PHE A 98 -7.88 -1.71 -10.57
CA PHE A 98 -8.66 -2.87 -10.16
C PHE A 98 -8.46 -4.09 -11.10
N PRO A 99 -8.17 -5.29 -10.55
CA PRO A 99 -8.16 -5.66 -9.13
C PRO A 99 -6.81 -5.47 -8.41
N VAL A 100 -5.80 -4.96 -9.11
CA VAL A 100 -4.48 -4.65 -8.55
C VAL A 100 -4.56 -3.33 -7.76
N LYS A 101 -3.92 -3.29 -6.59
CA LYS A 101 -3.83 -2.10 -5.76
C LYS A 101 -2.46 -1.44 -5.83
N LEU A 102 -1.40 -2.25 -5.95
CA LEU A 102 -0.03 -1.76 -6.07
C LEU A 102 0.76 -2.61 -7.05
N HIS A 103 1.67 -1.95 -7.76
CA HIS A 103 2.78 -2.60 -8.46
C HIS A 103 4.08 -2.19 -7.75
N PHE A 104 5.03 -3.11 -7.62
CA PHE A 104 6.35 -2.78 -7.11
C PHE A 104 7.44 -3.68 -7.69
N PHE A 105 8.66 -3.15 -7.72
CA PHE A 105 9.85 -3.88 -8.10
C PHE A 105 10.71 -4.13 -6.88
N SER A 106 11.17 -5.37 -6.75
CA SER A 106 12.20 -5.74 -5.79
C SER A 106 13.24 -6.58 -6.49
N GLU A 107 14.51 -6.21 -6.32
CA GLU A 107 15.63 -6.80 -7.07
C GLU A 107 15.39 -6.71 -8.59
N ASN A 108 15.19 -7.84 -9.26
CA ASN A 108 14.92 -7.94 -10.70
C ASN A 108 13.53 -8.53 -11.01
N GLU A 109 12.65 -8.57 -10.00
CA GLU A 109 11.32 -9.19 -10.11
C GLU A 109 10.23 -8.12 -10.00
N GLU A 110 9.20 -8.27 -10.83
CA GLU A 110 7.98 -7.47 -10.77
C GLU A 110 6.94 -8.15 -9.90
N TYR A 111 6.36 -7.38 -8.99
CA TYR A 111 5.31 -7.83 -8.09
C TYR A 111 4.08 -6.96 -8.24
N GLU A 112 2.92 -7.58 -8.06
CA GLU A 112 1.66 -6.87 -7.90
C GLU A 112 0.91 -7.39 -6.67
N ILE A 113 0.23 -6.46 -5.99
CA ILE A 113 -0.60 -6.75 -4.82
C ILE A 113 -2.05 -6.57 -5.24
N LEU A 114 -2.81 -7.67 -5.24
CA LEU A 114 -4.23 -7.68 -5.52
C LEU A 114 -5.02 -7.56 -4.22
N TYR A 115 -6.23 -7.01 -4.31
CA TYR A 115 -7.20 -7.08 -3.23
C TYR A 115 -8.47 -7.76 -3.70
N VAL A 116 -8.91 -8.78 -2.98
CA VAL A 116 -10.16 -9.51 -3.25
C VAL A 116 -11.14 -9.25 -2.11
N PRO A 117 -12.10 -8.33 -2.30
CA PRO A 117 -13.17 -8.13 -1.34
C PRO A 117 -13.98 -9.41 -1.12
N LEU A 118 -14.59 -9.54 0.06
CA LEU A 118 -15.57 -10.60 0.29
C LEU A 118 -16.65 -10.57 -0.79
N GLU A 119 -17.07 -11.75 -1.24
CA GLU A 119 -18.13 -11.96 -2.25
C GLU A 119 -17.78 -11.49 -3.69
N GLN A 120 -16.57 -10.94 -3.91
CA GLN A 120 -16.09 -10.54 -5.23
C GLN A 120 -15.08 -11.53 -5.84
N GLU A 121 -14.91 -12.73 -5.25
CA GLU A 121 -13.90 -13.69 -5.71
C GLU A 121 -14.12 -14.09 -7.17
N ILE A 122 -15.37 -14.31 -7.58
CA ILE A 122 -15.73 -14.67 -8.96
C ILE A 122 -15.41 -13.53 -9.94
N LEU A 123 -15.71 -12.29 -9.55
CA LEU A 123 -15.44 -11.11 -10.38
C LEU A 123 -13.94 -10.93 -10.59
N VAL A 124 -13.16 -10.96 -9.50
CA VAL A 124 -11.71 -10.82 -9.58
C VAL A 124 -11.10 -11.96 -10.38
N ASP A 125 -11.50 -13.20 -10.14
CA ASP A 125 -11.00 -14.36 -10.88
C ASP A 125 -11.30 -14.26 -12.39
N HIS A 126 -12.49 -13.77 -12.76
CA HIS A 126 -12.84 -13.53 -14.16
C HIS A 126 -11.97 -12.44 -14.81
N VAL A 127 -11.75 -11.31 -14.12
CA VAL A 127 -10.88 -10.24 -14.61
C VAL A 127 -9.44 -10.72 -14.74
N MET A 128 -8.93 -11.46 -13.76
CA MET A 128 -7.55 -11.97 -13.82
C MET A 128 -7.33 -12.98 -14.94
N LYS A 129 -8.37 -13.71 -15.37
CA LYS A 129 -8.32 -14.61 -16.52
C LYS A 129 -8.32 -13.89 -17.88
N SER A 130 -8.80 -12.64 -17.94
CA SER A 130 -8.83 -11.87 -19.19
C SER A 130 -7.54 -11.07 -19.42
N ILE A 131 -6.75 -10.84 -18.37
CA ILE A 131 -5.47 -10.14 -18.44
C ILE A 131 -4.40 -11.10 -18.99
N PRO A 132 -3.63 -10.72 -20.03
CA PRO A 132 -2.53 -11.52 -20.54
C PRO A 132 -1.53 -11.89 -19.43
N ARG A 133 -1.01 -13.11 -19.48
CA ARG A 133 0.03 -13.53 -18.55
C ARG A 133 1.28 -12.69 -18.78
N HIS A 134 1.70 -12.00 -17.73
CA HIS A 134 3.01 -11.38 -17.60
C HIS A 134 3.85 -12.19 -16.60
N ASP A 135 5.17 -12.11 -16.70
CA ASP A 135 6.09 -12.62 -15.68
C ASP A 135 6.03 -11.71 -14.44
N VAL A 136 4.88 -11.70 -13.76
CA VAL A 136 4.62 -10.92 -12.54
C VAL A 136 4.24 -11.84 -11.39
N LEU A 137 4.84 -11.60 -10.23
CA LEU A 137 4.58 -12.34 -9.00
C LEU A 137 3.42 -11.68 -8.24
N ARG A 138 2.39 -12.46 -7.92
CA ARG A 138 1.15 -11.92 -7.32
C ARG A 138 1.07 -12.21 -5.84
N LEU A 139 0.95 -11.16 -5.03
CA LEU A 139 0.52 -11.24 -3.64
C LEU A 139 -0.98 -10.93 -3.59
N VAL A 140 -1.79 -11.92 -3.25
CA VAL A 140 -3.26 -11.77 -3.27
C VAL A 140 -3.78 -11.53 -1.86
N MET A 141 -4.19 -10.30 -1.57
CA MET A 141 -4.82 -9.99 -0.30
C MET A 141 -6.27 -10.40 -0.25
N LEU A 142 -6.65 -10.99 0.87
CA LEU A 142 -7.97 -11.46 1.20
C LEU A 142 -8.40 -10.81 2.53
N GLU A 143 -9.70 -10.60 2.70
CA GLU A 143 -10.29 -10.28 4.01
C GLU A 143 -10.37 -11.53 4.89
N ASN A 144 -10.49 -12.70 4.25
CA ASN A 144 -10.52 -13.99 4.91
C ASN A 144 -9.81 -15.05 4.04
N ILE A 145 -8.91 -15.82 4.66
CA ILE A 145 -8.17 -16.90 3.98
C ILE A 145 -9.08 -17.96 3.32
N GLN A 146 -10.30 -18.17 3.79
CA GLN A 146 -11.27 -19.08 3.14
C GLN A 146 -11.65 -18.65 1.72
N GLN A 147 -11.48 -17.37 1.35
CA GLN A 147 -11.67 -16.89 -0.03
C GLN A 147 -10.71 -17.56 -1.01
N ALA A 148 -9.51 -17.95 -0.57
CA ALA A 148 -8.50 -18.59 -1.41
C ALA A 148 -9.02 -19.86 -2.10
N ALA A 149 -9.94 -20.61 -1.46
CA ALA A 149 -10.53 -21.82 -2.02
C ALA A 149 -11.41 -21.57 -3.26
N LYS A 150 -11.86 -20.32 -3.47
CA LYS A 150 -12.72 -19.92 -4.58
C LYS A 150 -11.94 -19.26 -5.73
N LEU A 151 -10.64 -19.04 -5.57
CA LEU A 151 -9.80 -18.33 -6.53
C LEU A 151 -8.95 -19.30 -7.34
N SER A 152 -8.85 -19.04 -8.64
CA SER A 152 -8.02 -19.77 -9.59
C SER A 152 -7.05 -18.84 -10.32
N ILE A 153 -6.64 -17.76 -9.65
CA ILE A 153 -5.67 -16.78 -10.15
C ILE A 153 -4.31 -17.48 -10.31
N GLU A 154 -3.68 -17.27 -11.45
CA GLU A 154 -2.36 -17.82 -11.76
C GLU A 154 -1.25 -16.87 -11.30
N GLY A 155 -0.01 -17.34 -11.15
CA GLY A 155 1.11 -16.49 -10.71
C GLY A 155 1.02 -16.03 -9.25
N VAL A 156 0.15 -16.65 -8.45
CA VAL A 156 0.03 -16.36 -7.01
C VAL A 156 1.25 -16.88 -6.28
N LEU A 157 2.06 -15.95 -5.77
CA LEU A 157 3.18 -16.23 -4.88
C LEU A 157 2.69 -16.55 -3.47
N ALA A 158 1.75 -15.75 -2.96
CA ALA A 158 1.13 -15.97 -1.65
C ALA A 158 -0.25 -15.30 -1.55
N PHE A 159 -1.12 -15.89 -0.73
CA PHE A 159 -2.29 -15.20 -0.20
C PHE A 159 -1.92 -14.45 1.08
N CYS A 160 -2.44 -13.26 1.26
CA CYS A 160 -2.14 -12.40 2.40
C CYS A 160 -3.43 -12.03 3.13
N VAL A 161 -3.39 -11.96 4.46
CA VAL A 161 -4.45 -11.36 5.29
C VAL A 161 -3.80 -10.30 6.17
N VAL A 162 -4.37 -9.11 6.19
CA VAL A 162 -3.90 -7.98 7.02
C VAL A 162 -4.92 -7.73 8.10
N ASP A 163 -4.48 -7.73 9.36
CA ASP A 163 -5.37 -7.42 10.49
C ASP A 163 -5.49 -5.91 10.76
N ASP A 164 -6.35 -5.53 11.70
CA ASP A 164 -6.58 -4.12 12.06
C ASP A 164 -5.34 -3.41 12.62
N SER A 165 -4.34 -4.16 13.10
CA SER A 165 -3.06 -3.62 13.57
C SER A 165 -2.03 -3.42 12.45
N GLY A 166 -2.37 -3.84 11.23
CA GLY A 166 -1.45 -3.82 10.08
C GLY A 166 -0.42 -4.95 10.11
N SER A 167 -0.67 -6.02 10.87
CA SER A 167 0.13 -7.24 10.82
C SER A 167 -0.25 -8.07 9.59
N VAL A 168 0.74 -8.59 8.89
CA VAL A 168 0.54 -9.34 7.64
C VAL A 168 0.78 -10.83 7.89
N SER A 169 -0.20 -11.64 7.52
CA SER A 169 -0.08 -13.11 7.53
C SER A 169 -0.02 -13.63 6.09
N TYR A 170 1.03 -14.37 5.76
CA TYR A 170 1.21 -14.98 4.44
C TYR A 170 0.86 -16.46 4.45
N TYR A 171 0.10 -16.90 3.44
CA TYR A 171 -0.35 -18.25 3.24
C TYR A 171 0.04 -18.70 1.83
N GLY A 172 0.97 -19.64 1.73
CA GLY A 172 1.45 -20.14 0.45
C GLY A 172 0.69 -21.37 -0.03
N ARG A 173 0.56 -21.49 -1.36
CA ARG A 173 0.80 -22.76 -2.05
C ARG A 173 2.29 -22.74 -2.41
N ARG A 174 3.10 -23.60 -1.79
CA ARG A 174 4.44 -23.89 -2.33
C ARG A 174 4.32 -24.59 -3.66
#